data_AF-A0A2G6B9C9-F1
#
_entry.id   AF-A0A2G6B9C9-F1
#
_cell.length_a   1.000
_cell.length_b   1.000
_cell.length_c   1.000
_cell.angle_alpha   90.00
_cell.angle_beta   90.00
_cell.angle_gamma   90.00
#
_symmetry.space_group_name_H-M   'P 1'
#
loop_
_entity.id
_entity.type
_entity.pdbx_description
1 polymer ?
#
loop_
_entity_poly.entity_id
_entity_poly.type
_entity_poly.pdbx_seq_one_letter_code
_entity_poly.pdbx_strand_id
1 'polypeptide(L)'
;MREKLIEGFALVAAIIFAITIWALLIQFIGVDNANKAAISGGVLSMIGGMVGAFSAYFIAKMQLTKQLELQDIKDRNRILLEVRMHKAEELLDNLNRTKTAFYNLQGAWTSLLRDYLGFIKNRLDAKTDYEVLKNEAILLGLEKNRDKFIRTYNECYKYKPYFRELITGIENEHDERFKDLTIEINDVLLRFAGVDYEFLTYKELYNSIEEKIEKVNADFLDIDNLIKNQINNSEQNVVFLIKEFS
;
A
#
# COMPACT_ATOMS: atom_id res chain seq x y z
N MET A 1 11.21 15.53 32.02
CA MET A 1 11.42 15.01 33.38
C MET A 1 11.86 16.11 34.36
N ARG A 2 12.79 17.01 33.98
CA ARG A 2 13.20 18.19 34.79
C ARG A 2 12.06 19.17 35.13
N GLU A 3 11.14 19.45 34.20
CA GLU A 3 10.04 20.40 34.45
C GLU A 3 9.04 19.89 35.50
N LYS A 4 8.66 18.60 35.45
CA LYS A 4 7.79 17.97 36.47
C LYS A 4 8.42 17.98 37.87
N LEU A 5 9.75 17.89 37.95
CA LEU A 5 10.51 18.00 39.21
C LEU A 5 10.49 19.42 39.78
N ILE A 6 10.62 20.43 38.92
CA ILE A 6 10.56 21.85 39.32
C ILE A 6 9.14 22.22 39.77
N GLU A 7 8.11 21.75 39.07
CA GLU A 7 6.70 21.97 39.44
C GLU A 7 6.36 21.30 40.78
N GLY A 8 6.84 20.06 41.01
CA GLY A 8 6.68 19.36 42.29
C GLY A 8 7.39 20.07 43.45
N PHE A 9 8.60 20.59 43.21
CA PHE A 9 9.34 21.36 44.22
C PHE A 9 8.65 22.69 44.56
N ALA A 10 8.12 23.40 43.56
CA ALA A 10 7.39 24.65 43.77
C ALA A 10 6.12 24.44 44.60
N LEU A 11 5.39 23.33 44.39
CA LEU A 11 4.20 22.99 45.15
C LEU A 11 4.53 22.67 46.62
N VAL A 12 5.59 21.88 46.85
CA VAL A 12 6.07 21.58 48.21
C VAL A 12 6.57 22.86 48.91
N ALA A 13 7.30 23.72 48.20
CA ALA A 13 7.79 24.99 48.75
C ALA A 13 6.64 25.95 49.11
N ALA A 14 5.58 26.02 48.29
CA ALA A 14 4.40 26.83 48.57
C ALA A 14 3.63 26.31 49.80
N ILE A 15 3.51 24.99 49.95
CA ILE A 15 2.89 24.36 51.14
C ILE A 15 3.72 24.66 52.39
N ILE A 16 5.04 24.49 52.33
CA ILE A 16 5.94 24.81 53.45
C ILE A 16 5.84 26.30 53.81
N PHE A 17 5.81 27.19 52.82
CA PHE A 17 5.66 28.63 53.04
C PHE A 17 4.32 28.97 53.72
N ALA A 18 3.22 28.36 53.27
CA ALA A 18 1.90 28.53 53.90
C ALA A 18 1.87 28.00 55.35
N ILE A 19 2.49 26.85 55.62
CA ILE A 19 2.63 26.29 56.98
C ILE A 19 3.51 27.19 57.85
N THR A 20 4.55 27.79 57.29
CA THR A 20 5.45 28.70 58.00
C THR A 20 4.73 30.01 58.37
N ILE A 21 3.93 30.57 57.46
CA ILE A 21 3.07 31.72 57.73
C ILE A 21 2.02 31.37 58.79
N TRP A 22 1.42 30.17 58.73
CA TRP A 22 0.46 29.68 59.72
C TRP A 22 1.08 29.54 61.11
N ALA A 23 2.28 28.95 61.21
CA ALA A 23 3.02 28.80 62.45
C ALA A 23 3.37 30.17 63.05
N LEU A 24 3.83 31.12 62.23
CA LEU A 24 4.11 32.49 62.65
C LEU A 24 2.84 33.23 63.09
N LEU A 25 1.71 33.05 62.42
CA LEU A 25 0.43 33.67 62.78
C LEU A 25 -0.09 33.15 64.13
N ILE A 26 0.00 31.84 64.39
CA ILE A 26 -0.39 31.26 65.69
C ILE A 26 0.53 31.74 66.80
N GLN A 27 1.83 31.86 66.52
CA GLN A 27 2.83 32.26 67.52
C GLN A 27 2.77 33.76 67.86
N PHE A 28 2.43 34.62 66.89
CA PHE A 28 2.26 36.06 67.13
C PHE A 28 0.88 36.46 67.66
N ILE A 29 -0.16 35.64 67.43
CA ILE A 29 -1.54 35.93 67.82
C ILE A 29 -1.93 34.99 68.96
N GLY A 30 -1.46 35.29 70.17
CA GLY A 30 -1.95 34.65 71.39
C GLY A 30 -3.49 34.65 71.44
N VAL A 31 -4.02 33.46 71.72
CA VAL A 31 -5.44 33.08 71.78
C VAL A 31 -6.15 33.99 72.78
N ASP A 32 -6.85 35.02 72.29
CA ASP A 32 -7.98 35.71 72.94
C ASP A 32 -8.41 36.92 72.09
N ASN A 33 -9.48 36.72 71.29
CA ASN A 33 -10.51 37.68 70.85
C ASN A 33 -11.24 37.22 69.56
N ALA A 34 -12.57 37.39 69.52
CA ALA A 34 -13.43 36.99 68.39
C ALA A 34 -13.07 37.65 67.04
N ASN A 35 -12.59 38.90 67.06
CA ASN A 35 -12.11 39.59 65.85
C ASN A 35 -10.88 38.92 65.21
N LYS A 36 -10.05 38.22 66.01
CA LYS A 36 -8.87 37.51 65.51
C LYS A 36 -9.24 36.21 64.79
N ALA A 37 -10.29 35.53 65.26
CA ALA A 37 -10.84 34.33 64.61
C ALA A 37 -11.43 34.65 63.22
N ALA A 38 -12.04 35.82 63.06
CA ALA A 38 -12.54 36.30 61.77
C ALA A 38 -11.39 36.61 60.78
N ILE A 39 -10.30 37.21 61.26
CA ILE A 39 -9.10 37.48 60.44
C ILE A 39 -8.40 36.17 60.04
N SER A 40 -8.24 35.22 60.97
CA SER A 40 -7.67 33.90 60.65
C SER A 40 -8.55 33.10 59.70
N GLY A 41 -9.89 33.17 59.84
CA GLY A 41 -10.85 32.56 58.93
C GLY A 41 -10.81 33.19 57.53
N GLY A 42 -10.66 34.51 57.43
CA GLY A 42 -10.47 35.23 56.17
C GLY A 42 -9.18 34.82 55.45
N VAL A 43 -8.06 34.75 56.17
CA VAL A 43 -6.76 34.31 55.59
C VAL A 43 -6.81 32.84 55.17
N LEU A 44 -7.44 31.95 55.96
CA LEU A 44 -7.64 30.55 55.59
C LEU A 44 -8.52 30.39 54.35
N SER A 45 -9.58 31.20 54.23
CA SER A 45 -10.43 31.22 53.04
C SER A 45 -9.66 31.71 51.80
N MET A 46 -8.79 32.72 51.95
CA MET A 46 -7.95 33.21 50.86
C MET A 46 -6.88 32.18 50.44
N ILE A 47 -6.24 31.48 51.38
CA ILE A 47 -5.29 30.40 51.07
C ILE A 47 -6.01 29.20 50.44
N GLY A 48 -7.19 28.82 50.96
CA GLY A 48 -8.03 27.81 50.34
C GLY A 48 -8.46 28.17 48.92
N GLY A 49 -8.79 29.45 48.68
CA GLY A 49 -9.10 30.00 47.36
C GLY A 49 -7.90 29.96 46.40
N MET A 50 -6.70 30.32 46.89
CA MET A 50 -5.46 30.22 46.10
C MET A 50 -5.15 28.77 45.74
N VAL A 51 -5.19 27.84 46.70
CA VAL A 51 -4.93 26.41 46.46
C VAL A 51 -5.97 25.82 45.50
N GLY A 52 -7.25 26.21 45.62
CA GLY A 52 -8.31 25.84 44.69
C GLY A 52 -8.05 26.36 43.27
N ALA A 53 -7.66 27.64 43.12
CA ALA A 53 -7.32 28.24 41.84
C ALA A 53 -6.10 27.60 41.18
N PHE A 54 -5.05 27.30 41.93
CA PHE A 54 -3.88 26.57 41.43
C PHE A 54 -4.23 25.14 41.01
N SER A 55 -5.05 24.44 41.81
CA SER A 55 -5.49 23.08 41.48
C SER A 55 -6.32 23.06 40.18
N ALA A 56 -7.24 24.01 40.03
CA ALA A 56 -8.01 24.17 38.79
C ALA A 56 -7.11 24.51 37.59
N TYR A 57 -6.13 25.39 37.77
CA TYR A 57 -5.14 25.72 36.74
C TYR A 57 -4.31 24.49 36.31
N PHE A 58 -3.83 23.67 37.25
CA PHE A 58 -3.08 22.46 36.94
C PHE A 58 -3.92 21.41 36.23
N ILE A 59 -5.18 21.21 36.64
CA ILE A 59 -6.11 20.30 35.96
C ILE A 59 -6.39 20.78 34.53
N ALA A 60 -6.65 22.08 34.35
CA ALA A 60 -6.87 22.66 33.02
C ALA A 60 -5.64 22.55 32.12
N LYS A 61 -4.44 22.84 32.65
CA LYS A 61 -3.17 22.68 31.92
C LYS A 61 -2.96 21.22 31.50
N MET A 62 -3.23 20.26 32.40
CA MET A 62 -3.09 18.84 32.11
C MET A 62 -4.09 18.37 31.04
N GLN A 63 -5.34 18.84 31.11
CA GLN A 63 -6.36 18.57 30.08
C GLN A 63 -5.98 19.15 28.71
N LEU A 64 -5.46 20.38 28.67
CA LEU A 64 -4.98 21.01 27.45
C LEU A 64 -3.82 20.25 26.81
N THR A 65 -2.80 19.86 27.60
CA THR A 65 -1.70 19.04 27.07
C THR A 65 -2.19 17.71 26.52
N LYS A 66 -3.14 17.04 27.20
CA LYS A 66 -3.70 15.78 26.71
C LYS A 66 -4.51 15.98 25.42
N GLN A 67 -5.23 17.09 25.30
CA GLN A 67 -5.96 17.44 24.08
C GLN A 67 -5.02 17.73 22.91
N LEU A 68 -3.92 18.47 23.14
CA LEU A 68 -2.88 18.73 22.15
C LEU A 68 -2.22 17.43 21.68
N GLU A 69 -1.82 16.54 22.59
CA GLU A 69 -1.24 15.24 22.23
C GLU A 69 -2.22 14.37 21.42
N LEU A 70 -3.50 14.34 21.79
CA LEU A 70 -4.54 13.62 21.04
C LEU A 70 -4.76 14.22 19.65
N GLN A 71 -4.69 15.55 19.53
CA GLN A 71 -4.82 16.25 18.26
C GLN A 71 -3.62 15.96 17.35
N ASP A 72 -2.40 16.02 17.87
CA ASP A 72 -1.18 15.67 17.12
C ASP A 72 -1.21 14.22 16.63
N ILE A 73 -1.67 13.29 17.48
CA ILE A 73 -1.86 11.88 17.08
C ILE A 73 -2.90 11.77 15.96
N LYS A 74 -4.01 12.49 16.08
CA LYS A 74 -5.07 12.50 15.06
C LYS A 74 -4.57 13.06 13.73
N ASP A 75 -3.84 14.17 13.75
CA ASP A 75 -3.29 14.80 12.56
C ASP A 75 -2.20 13.93 11.91
N ARG A 76 -1.34 13.30 12.71
CA ARG A 76 -0.36 12.33 12.20
C ARG A 76 -1.04 11.13 11.55
N ASN A 77 -2.08 10.58 12.17
CA ASN A 77 -2.83 9.45 11.61
C ASN A 77 -3.54 9.85 10.31
N ARG A 78 -4.09 11.07 10.23
CA ARG A 78 -4.69 11.62 9.02
C ARG A 78 -3.68 11.73 7.87
N ILE A 79 -2.50 12.30 8.13
CA ILE A 79 -1.45 12.43 7.11
C ILE A 79 -0.97 11.05 6.65
N LEU A 80 -0.78 10.10 7.57
CA LEU A 80 -0.40 8.73 7.24
C LEU A 80 -1.46 8.04 6.38
N LEU A 81 -2.74 8.28 6.67
CA LEU A 81 -3.85 7.77 5.85
C LEU A 81 -3.83 8.37 4.45
N GLU A 82 -3.69 9.69 4.32
CA GLU A 82 -3.63 10.38 3.04
C GLU A 82 -2.49 9.85 2.16
N VAL A 83 -1.31 9.66 2.76
CA VAL A 83 -0.17 9.03 2.08
C VAL A 83 -0.50 7.60 1.65
N ARG A 84 -1.12 6.79 2.52
CA ARG A 84 -1.52 5.41 2.17
C ARG A 84 -2.55 5.37 1.05
N MET A 85 -3.54 6.26 1.07
CA MET A 85 -4.56 6.36 0.02
C MET A 85 -3.94 6.73 -1.33
N HIS A 86 -3.09 7.75 -1.36
CA HIS A 86 -2.39 8.15 -2.59
C HIS A 86 -1.51 7.01 -3.13
N LYS A 87 -0.84 6.25 -2.25
CA LYS A 87 -0.07 5.06 -2.68
C LYS A 87 -0.94 3.92 -3.17
N ALA A 88 -2.15 3.75 -2.65
CA ALA A 88 -3.09 2.76 -3.14
C ALA A 88 -3.63 3.14 -4.54
N GLU A 89 -3.93 4.42 -4.76
CA GLU A 89 -4.33 4.93 -6.08
C GLU A 89 -3.22 4.74 -7.12
N GLU A 90 -1.97 5.07 -6.79
CA GLU A 90 -0.81 4.81 -7.65
C GLU A 90 -0.64 3.32 -7.99
N LEU A 91 -0.85 2.43 -7.01
CA LEU A 91 -0.80 0.98 -7.24
C LEU A 91 -1.93 0.51 -8.17
N LEU A 92 -3.15 1.00 -7.98
CA LEU A 92 -4.29 0.69 -8.84
C LEU A 92 -4.07 1.16 -10.29
N ASP A 93 -3.53 2.36 -10.48
CA ASP A 93 -3.14 2.84 -11.81
C ASP A 93 -2.12 1.88 -12.44
N ASN A 94 -1.11 1.47 -11.67
CA ASN A 94 -0.09 0.55 -12.19
C ASN A 94 -0.64 -0.85 -12.54
N LEU A 95 -1.56 -1.39 -11.73
CA LEU A 95 -2.26 -2.65 -12.03
C LEU A 95 -3.13 -2.52 -13.30
N ASN A 96 -3.82 -1.39 -13.48
CA ASN A 96 -4.59 -1.13 -14.70
C ASN A 96 -3.72 -0.98 -15.95
N ARG A 97 -2.56 -0.33 -15.82
CA ARG A 97 -1.56 -0.25 -16.88
C ARG A 97 -0.98 -1.62 -17.22
N THR A 98 -0.73 -2.45 -16.21
CA THR A 98 -0.33 -3.85 -16.38
C THR A 98 -1.37 -4.62 -17.18
N LYS A 99 -2.65 -4.54 -16.79
CA LYS A 99 -3.77 -5.15 -17.53
C LYS A 99 -3.83 -4.71 -18.99
N THR A 100 -3.63 -3.42 -19.25
CA THR A 100 -3.61 -2.89 -20.62
C THR A 100 -2.41 -3.40 -21.41
N ALA A 101 -1.23 -3.47 -20.80
CA ALA A 101 -0.05 -4.05 -21.44
C ALA A 101 -0.26 -5.54 -21.77
N PHE A 102 -0.91 -6.28 -20.86
CA PHE A 102 -1.27 -7.67 -21.04
C PHE A 102 -2.23 -7.88 -22.22
N TYR A 103 -3.30 -7.09 -22.33
CA TYR A 103 -4.21 -7.18 -23.49
C TYR A 103 -3.56 -6.82 -24.82
N ASN A 104 -2.59 -5.89 -24.82
CA ASN A 104 -1.81 -5.60 -26.02
C ASN A 104 -0.96 -6.81 -26.44
N LEU A 105 -0.34 -7.52 -25.48
CA LEU A 105 0.39 -8.76 -25.72
C LEU A 105 -0.54 -9.85 -26.27
N GLN A 106 -1.68 -10.09 -25.63
CA GLN A 106 -2.67 -11.06 -26.08
C GLN A 106 -3.22 -10.74 -27.48
N GLY A 107 -3.47 -9.46 -27.77
CA GLY A 107 -3.90 -9.00 -29.08
C GLY A 107 -2.84 -9.24 -30.16
N ALA A 108 -1.58 -8.91 -29.88
CA ALA A 108 -0.46 -9.17 -30.79
C ALA A 108 -0.27 -10.67 -31.05
N TRP A 109 -0.38 -11.49 -29.99
CA TRP A 109 -0.37 -12.95 -30.08
C TRP A 109 -1.47 -13.46 -31.02
N THR A 110 -2.72 -13.06 -30.77
CA THR A 110 -3.88 -13.49 -31.57
C THR A 110 -3.74 -13.09 -33.05
N SER A 111 -3.18 -11.90 -33.30
CA SER A 111 -2.92 -11.43 -34.67
C SER A 111 -1.91 -12.31 -35.40
N LEU A 112 -0.80 -12.67 -34.76
CA LEU A 112 0.19 -13.59 -35.32
C LEU A 112 -0.47 -14.94 -35.65
N LEU A 113 -1.24 -15.50 -34.71
CA LEU A 113 -1.88 -16.80 -34.92
C LEU A 113 -2.80 -16.83 -36.13
N ARG A 114 -3.65 -15.81 -36.29
CA ARG A 114 -4.66 -15.80 -37.35
C ARG A 114 -4.03 -15.86 -38.74
N ASP A 115 -3.01 -15.06 -38.98
CA ASP A 115 -2.40 -14.92 -40.30
C ASP A 115 -1.59 -16.17 -40.67
N TYR A 116 -0.91 -16.76 -39.70
CA TYR A 116 -0.10 -17.96 -39.89
C TYR A 116 -0.90 -19.24 -40.03
N LEU A 117 -1.97 -19.43 -39.24
CA LEU A 117 -2.84 -20.59 -39.37
C LEU A 117 -3.51 -20.61 -40.74
N GLY A 118 -3.92 -19.45 -41.27
CA GLY A 118 -4.44 -19.35 -42.63
C GLY A 118 -3.42 -19.75 -43.69
N PHE A 119 -2.16 -19.32 -43.54
CA PHE A 119 -1.08 -19.68 -44.46
C PHE A 119 -0.77 -21.18 -44.45
N ILE A 120 -0.66 -21.78 -43.26
CA ILE A 120 -0.30 -23.21 -43.08
C ILE A 120 -1.43 -24.11 -43.54
N LYS A 121 -2.69 -23.78 -43.19
CA LYS A 121 -3.87 -24.58 -43.53
C LYS A 121 -4.08 -24.76 -45.04
N ASN A 122 -3.63 -23.80 -45.84
CA ASN A 122 -3.68 -23.87 -47.31
C ASN A 122 -2.55 -24.72 -47.93
N ARG A 123 -1.61 -25.25 -47.13
CA ARG A 123 -0.40 -25.94 -47.61
C ARG A 123 -0.07 -27.21 -46.81
N LEU A 124 -1.02 -27.80 -46.09
CA LEU A 124 -0.77 -28.89 -45.14
C LEU A 124 0.12 -30.02 -45.67
N ASP A 125 -0.13 -30.49 -46.90
CA ASP A 125 0.62 -31.61 -47.49
C ASP A 125 1.94 -31.20 -48.17
N ALA A 126 2.25 -29.90 -48.23
CA ALA A 126 3.50 -29.41 -48.78
C ALA A 126 4.64 -29.51 -47.76
N LYS A 127 5.87 -29.58 -48.28
CA LYS A 127 7.07 -29.46 -47.45
C LYS A 127 7.14 -28.08 -46.82
N THR A 128 7.59 -28.04 -45.57
CA THR A 128 7.74 -26.79 -44.82
C THR A 128 8.81 -25.91 -45.46
N ASP A 129 8.49 -24.63 -45.67
CA ASP A 129 9.44 -23.60 -46.08
C ASP A 129 9.42 -22.50 -45.01
N TYR A 130 10.39 -22.57 -44.12
CA TYR A 130 10.43 -21.74 -42.93
C TYR A 130 10.81 -20.28 -43.21
N GLU A 131 11.52 -20.01 -44.31
CA GLU A 131 11.84 -18.62 -44.70
C GLU A 131 10.58 -17.84 -45.06
N VAL A 132 9.60 -18.52 -45.68
CA VAL A 132 8.31 -17.91 -46.03
C VAL A 132 7.41 -17.74 -44.80
N LEU A 133 7.60 -18.58 -43.79
CA LEU A 133 6.92 -18.41 -42.51
C LEU A 133 7.48 -17.21 -41.76
N LYS A 134 8.78 -16.94 -41.77
CA LYS A 134 9.36 -15.87 -40.93
C LYS A 134 8.79 -14.48 -41.26
N ASN A 135 8.15 -13.84 -40.28
CA ASN A 135 7.70 -12.45 -40.37
C ASN A 135 8.34 -11.64 -39.23
N GLU A 136 9.53 -11.10 -39.52
CA GLU A 136 10.34 -10.36 -38.54
C GLU A 136 9.59 -9.17 -37.92
N ALA A 137 8.73 -8.49 -38.68
CA ALA A 137 8.00 -7.34 -38.18
C ALA A 137 6.99 -7.73 -37.09
N ILE A 138 6.29 -8.86 -37.26
CA ILE A 138 5.31 -9.34 -36.27
C ILE A 138 6.03 -9.93 -35.06
N LEU A 139 7.10 -10.72 -35.27
CA LEU A 139 7.92 -11.28 -34.18
C LEU A 139 8.47 -10.15 -33.28
N LEU A 140 9.06 -9.11 -33.87
CA LEU A 140 9.58 -7.95 -33.15
C LEU A 140 8.47 -7.15 -32.44
N GLY A 141 7.28 -7.09 -33.05
CA GLY A 141 6.11 -6.48 -32.41
C GLY A 141 5.66 -7.24 -31.15
N LEU A 142 5.69 -8.57 -31.18
CA LEU A 142 5.32 -9.40 -30.05
C LEU A 142 6.36 -9.31 -28.91
N GLU A 143 7.65 -9.37 -29.24
CA GLU A 143 8.75 -9.15 -28.30
C GLU A 143 8.62 -7.81 -27.58
N LYS A 144 8.37 -6.73 -28.34
CA LYS A 144 8.18 -5.39 -27.77
C LYS A 144 7.00 -5.32 -26.79
N ASN A 145 5.89 -5.99 -27.10
CA ASN A 145 4.72 -6.02 -26.22
C ASN A 145 4.96 -6.87 -24.97
N ARG A 146 5.66 -8.01 -25.11
CA ARG A 146 6.10 -8.84 -23.99
C ARG A 146 6.98 -8.04 -23.03
N ASP A 147 8.00 -7.38 -23.55
CA ASP A 147 8.94 -6.61 -22.73
C ASP A 147 8.26 -5.42 -22.05
N LYS A 148 7.32 -4.77 -22.75
CA LYS A 148 6.47 -3.71 -22.16
C LYS A 148 5.63 -4.25 -21.00
N PHE A 149 5.03 -5.43 -21.17
CA PHE A 149 4.24 -6.08 -20.14
C PHE A 149 5.11 -6.41 -18.91
N ILE A 150 6.22 -7.13 -19.08
CA ILE A 150 7.16 -7.50 -18.00
C ILE A 150 7.61 -6.25 -17.25
N ARG A 151 8.02 -5.19 -17.97
CA ARG A 151 8.48 -3.96 -17.35
C ARG A 151 7.39 -3.32 -16.50
N THR A 152 6.18 -3.19 -17.02
CA THR A 152 5.05 -2.53 -16.31
C THR A 152 4.65 -3.33 -15.08
N TYR A 153 4.61 -4.66 -15.21
CA TYR A 153 4.30 -5.57 -14.13
C TYR A 153 5.32 -5.47 -12.98
N ASN A 154 6.61 -5.43 -13.30
CA ASN A 154 7.68 -5.26 -12.30
C ASN A 154 7.58 -3.94 -11.52
N GLU A 155 6.91 -2.92 -12.06
CA GLU A 155 6.70 -1.66 -11.32
C GLU A 155 5.79 -1.85 -10.10
N CYS A 156 4.98 -2.91 -10.04
CA CYS A 156 4.13 -3.23 -8.89
C CYS A 156 4.96 -3.49 -7.63
N TYR A 157 6.17 -4.05 -7.75
CA TYR A 157 7.02 -4.36 -6.59
C TYR A 157 7.51 -3.12 -5.85
N LYS A 158 7.53 -1.94 -6.50
CA LYS A 158 7.88 -0.66 -5.85
C LYS A 158 6.95 -0.35 -4.67
N TYR A 159 5.73 -0.89 -4.68
CA TYR A 159 4.71 -0.64 -3.65
C TYR A 159 4.73 -1.64 -2.49
N LYS A 160 5.64 -2.64 -2.50
CA LYS A 160 5.79 -3.65 -1.43
C LYS A 160 5.93 -3.06 -0.02
N PRO A 161 6.64 -1.95 0.22
CA PRO A 161 6.73 -1.35 1.55
C PRO A 161 5.39 -0.85 2.10
N TYR A 162 4.44 -0.55 1.22
CA TYR A 162 3.13 0.00 1.57
C TYR A 162 2.03 -1.09 1.62
N PHE A 163 2.14 -2.10 0.74
CA PHE A 163 1.13 -3.16 0.59
C PHE A 163 1.78 -4.56 0.54
N ARG A 164 2.49 -4.94 1.60
CA ARG A 164 3.31 -6.16 1.62
C ARG A 164 2.56 -7.42 1.23
N GLU A 165 1.40 -7.68 1.84
CA GLU A 165 0.62 -8.89 1.61
C GLU A 165 0.14 -8.98 0.16
N LEU A 166 -0.42 -7.88 -0.34
CA LEU A 166 -0.90 -7.72 -1.71
C LEU A 166 0.21 -7.97 -2.74
N ILE A 167 1.39 -7.39 -2.53
CA ILE A 167 2.54 -7.55 -3.45
C ILE A 167 3.19 -8.93 -3.33
N THR A 168 3.18 -9.56 -2.15
CA THR A 168 3.72 -10.92 -1.99
C THR A 168 2.86 -11.96 -2.72
N GLY A 169 1.53 -11.78 -2.75
CA GLY A 169 0.64 -12.63 -3.57
C GLY A 169 0.94 -12.51 -5.07
N ILE A 170 1.21 -11.29 -5.53
CA ILE A 170 1.69 -11.01 -6.90
C ILE A 170 3.01 -11.76 -7.15
N GLU A 171 4.05 -11.56 -6.33
CA GLU A 171 5.37 -12.20 -6.55
C GLU A 171 5.32 -13.73 -6.63
N ASN A 172 4.49 -14.39 -5.82
CA ASN A 172 4.53 -15.86 -5.76
C ASN A 172 3.67 -16.51 -6.86
N GLU A 173 2.41 -16.09 -6.99
CA GLU A 173 1.45 -16.80 -7.85
C GLU A 173 1.54 -16.34 -9.30
N HIS A 174 1.78 -15.05 -9.51
CA HIS A 174 1.75 -14.49 -10.85
C HIS A 174 3.12 -14.61 -11.54
N ASP A 175 4.26 -14.46 -10.85
CA ASP A 175 5.58 -14.54 -11.48
C ASP A 175 5.81 -15.89 -12.17
N GLU A 176 5.46 -17.00 -11.49
CA GLU A 176 5.58 -18.33 -12.06
C GLU A 176 4.69 -18.47 -13.31
N ARG A 177 3.42 -18.08 -13.20
CA ARG A 177 2.46 -18.15 -14.32
C ARG A 177 2.88 -17.29 -15.51
N PHE A 178 3.38 -16.08 -15.26
CA PHE A 178 3.87 -15.18 -16.32
C PHE A 178 5.14 -15.69 -16.98
N LYS A 179 6.03 -16.30 -16.20
CA LYS A 179 7.23 -16.95 -16.72
C LYS A 179 6.86 -18.12 -17.62
N ASP A 180 5.95 -18.97 -17.18
CA ASP A 180 5.46 -20.12 -17.95
C ASP A 180 4.81 -19.65 -19.26
N LEU A 181 3.87 -18.69 -19.19
CA LEU A 181 3.27 -18.07 -20.38
C LEU A 181 4.33 -17.52 -21.35
N THR A 182 5.36 -16.85 -20.83
CA THR A 182 6.44 -16.30 -21.67
C THR A 182 7.24 -17.40 -22.36
N ILE A 183 7.54 -18.49 -21.65
CA ILE A 183 8.24 -19.65 -22.22
C ILE A 183 7.40 -20.28 -23.34
N GLU A 184 6.12 -20.49 -23.12
CA GLU A 184 5.22 -21.12 -24.08
C GLU A 184 5.01 -20.27 -25.34
N ILE A 185 4.86 -18.96 -25.17
CA ILE A 185 4.83 -18.02 -26.31
C ILE A 185 6.13 -18.13 -27.11
N ASN A 186 7.29 -18.05 -26.46
CA ASN A 186 8.59 -18.12 -27.15
C ASN A 186 8.75 -19.45 -27.90
N ASP A 187 8.31 -20.55 -27.31
CA ASP A 187 8.37 -21.89 -27.88
C ASP A 187 7.49 -22.00 -29.16
N VAL A 188 6.32 -21.36 -29.19
CA VAL A 188 5.53 -21.25 -30.43
C VAL A 188 6.22 -20.36 -31.46
N LEU A 189 6.81 -19.24 -31.04
CA LEU A 189 7.53 -18.34 -31.95
C LEU A 189 8.73 -19.01 -32.61
N LEU A 190 9.47 -19.85 -31.89
CA LEU A 190 10.61 -20.59 -32.44
C LEU A 190 10.20 -21.51 -33.61
N ARG A 191 9.01 -22.13 -33.54
CA ARG A 191 8.44 -22.93 -34.63
C ARG A 191 8.13 -22.09 -35.86
N PHE A 192 7.59 -20.90 -35.67
CA PHE A 192 7.28 -19.97 -36.77
C PHE A 192 8.52 -19.28 -37.34
N ALA A 193 9.55 -19.05 -36.52
CA ALA A 193 10.81 -18.44 -36.93
C ALA A 193 11.71 -19.40 -37.70
N GLY A 194 11.35 -20.69 -37.79
CA GLY A 194 12.16 -21.68 -38.49
C GLY A 194 13.44 -22.05 -37.79
N VAL A 195 13.57 -21.76 -36.50
CA VAL A 195 14.76 -22.13 -35.73
C VAL A 195 14.75 -23.64 -35.43
N ASP A 196 13.57 -24.23 -35.42
CA ASP A 196 13.31 -25.65 -35.16
C ASP A 196 12.89 -26.37 -36.46
N TYR A 197 13.88 -26.92 -37.18
CA TYR A 197 13.71 -27.56 -38.50
C TYR A 197 13.24 -29.03 -38.42
N GLU A 198 12.62 -29.43 -37.32
CA GLU A 198 12.21 -30.82 -37.10
C GLU A 198 10.99 -31.26 -37.94
N PHE A 199 10.22 -30.34 -38.52
CA PHE A 199 8.96 -30.65 -39.22
C PHE A 199 9.14 -30.74 -40.73
N LEU A 200 8.80 -31.90 -41.31
CA LEU A 200 8.95 -32.18 -42.74
C LEU A 200 7.79 -31.61 -43.57
N THR A 201 6.60 -31.53 -42.97
CA THR A 201 5.39 -31.02 -43.62
C THR A 201 4.70 -29.94 -42.79
N TYR A 202 3.97 -29.06 -43.49
CA TYR A 202 3.13 -28.05 -42.83
C TYR A 202 2.06 -28.66 -41.93
N LYS A 203 1.61 -29.89 -42.19
CA LYS A 203 0.66 -30.61 -41.35
C LYS A 203 1.23 -30.96 -39.97
N GLU A 204 2.47 -31.46 -39.93
CA GLU A 204 3.15 -31.76 -38.67
C GLU A 204 3.38 -30.49 -37.86
N LEU A 205 3.83 -29.42 -38.52
CA LEU A 205 3.99 -28.10 -37.94
C LEU A 205 2.68 -27.57 -37.39
N TYR A 206 1.59 -27.66 -38.16
CA TYR A 206 0.25 -27.21 -37.76
C TYR A 206 -0.21 -27.88 -36.47
N ASN A 207 -0.15 -29.22 -36.41
CA ASN A 207 -0.60 -29.97 -35.25
C ASN A 207 0.22 -29.62 -33.99
N SER A 208 1.54 -29.47 -34.12
CA SER A 208 2.39 -29.09 -32.99
C SER A 208 2.10 -27.68 -32.48
N ILE A 209 1.79 -26.76 -33.38
CA ILE A 209 1.48 -25.36 -33.04
C ILE A 209 0.08 -25.25 -32.43
N GLU A 210 -0.91 -25.97 -32.97
CA GLU A 210 -2.31 -25.94 -32.51
C GLU A 210 -2.41 -26.33 -31.03
N GLU A 211 -1.77 -27.43 -30.61
CA GLU A 211 -1.75 -27.87 -29.21
C GLU A 211 -1.16 -26.80 -28.27
N LYS A 212 -0.04 -26.17 -28.68
CA LYS A 212 0.62 -25.15 -27.86
C LYS A 212 -0.18 -23.86 -27.80
N ILE A 213 -0.87 -23.50 -28.88
CA ILE A 213 -1.78 -22.35 -28.91
C ILE A 213 -2.91 -22.53 -27.91
N GLU A 214 -3.52 -23.71 -27.86
CA GLU A 214 -4.59 -23.98 -26.90
C GLU A 214 -4.12 -23.78 -25.46
N LYS A 215 -2.92 -24.28 -25.14
CA LYS A 215 -2.30 -24.10 -23.82
C LYS A 215 -2.04 -22.63 -23.49
N VAL A 216 -1.38 -21.90 -24.40
CA VAL A 216 -1.09 -20.46 -24.22
C VAL A 216 -2.39 -19.65 -24.05
N ASN A 217 -3.43 -19.96 -24.82
CA ASN A 217 -4.71 -19.27 -24.71
C ASN A 217 -5.42 -19.55 -23.37
N ALA A 218 -5.31 -20.77 -22.84
CA ALA A 218 -5.81 -21.11 -21.51
C ALA A 218 -5.04 -20.32 -20.43
N ASP A 219 -3.71 -20.27 -20.52
CA ASP A 219 -2.87 -19.52 -19.59
C ASP A 219 -3.17 -18.01 -19.64
N PHE A 220 -3.42 -17.44 -20.83
CA PHE A 220 -3.89 -16.06 -20.96
C PHE A 220 -5.20 -15.82 -20.19
N LEU A 221 -6.15 -16.75 -20.22
CA LEU A 221 -7.43 -16.62 -19.52
C LEU A 221 -7.25 -16.69 -17.99
N ASP A 222 -6.45 -17.65 -17.52
CA ASP A 222 -6.16 -17.82 -16.09
C ASP A 222 -5.50 -16.58 -15.51
N ILE A 223 -4.51 -16.06 -16.24
CA ILE A 223 -3.77 -14.85 -15.86
C ILE A 223 -4.66 -13.59 -15.89
N ASP A 224 -5.56 -13.45 -16.86
CA ASP A 224 -6.52 -12.34 -16.89
C ASP A 224 -7.41 -12.34 -15.64
N ASN A 225 -7.86 -13.52 -15.20
CA ASN A 225 -8.65 -13.66 -13.98
C ASN A 225 -7.83 -13.27 -12.74
N LEU A 226 -6.56 -13.67 -12.66
CA LEU A 226 -5.66 -13.27 -11.57
C LEU A 226 -5.48 -11.75 -11.51
N ILE A 227 -5.19 -11.10 -12.65
CA ILE A 227 -5.05 -9.63 -12.72
C ILE A 227 -6.35 -8.94 -12.29
N LYS A 228 -7.51 -9.40 -12.76
CA LYS A 228 -8.83 -8.83 -12.39
C LYS A 228 -9.12 -8.98 -10.89
N ASN A 229 -8.88 -10.16 -10.33
CA ASN A 229 -9.07 -10.40 -8.90
C ASN A 229 -8.17 -9.50 -8.06
N GLN A 230 -6.93 -9.30 -8.49
CA GLN A 230 -5.99 -8.42 -7.79
C GLN A 230 -6.43 -6.95 -7.80
N ILE A 231 -6.94 -6.47 -8.93
CA ILE A 231 -7.50 -5.12 -9.04
C ILE A 231 -8.69 -4.99 -8.09
N ASN A 232 -9.64 -5.93 -8.12
CA ASN A 232 -10.82 -5.91 -7.25
C ASN A 232 -10.45 -5.93 -5.76
N ASN A 233 -9.50 -6.79 -5.35
CA ASN A 233 -9.02 -6.86 -3.97
C ASN A 233 -8.37 -5.53 -3.54
N SER A 234 -7.60 -4.91 -4.43
CA SER A 234 -6.97 -3.61 -4.18
C SER A 234 -8.01 -2.50 -4.03
N GLU A 235 -9.05 -2.48 -4.87
CA GLU A 235 -10.17 -1.54 -4.77
C GLU A 235 -10.94 -1.71 -3.46
N GLN A 236 -11.22 -2.95 -3.05
CA GLN A 236 -11.88 -3.23 -1.77
C GLN A 236 -11.06 -2.75 -0.58
N ASN A 237 -9.74 -2.96 -0.60
CA ASN A 237 -8.84 -2.45 0.43
C ASN A 237 -8.85 -0.92 0.50
N VAL A 238 -8.90 -0.23 -0.64
CA VAL A 238 -9.05 1.24 -0.67
C VAL A 238 -10.37 1.67 -0.03
N VAL A 239 -11.49 1.02 -0.39
CA VAL A 239 -12.80 1.33 0.20
C VAL A 239 -12.83 1.07 1.71
N PHE A 240 -12.19 -0.02 2.17
CA PHE A 240 -12.06 -0.33 3.59
C PHE A 240 -11.27 0.74 4.34
N LEU A 241 -10.11 1.16 3.80
CA LEU A 241 -9.28 2.23 4.38
C LEU A 241 -10.05 3.56 4.49
N ILE A 242 -10.95 3.85 3.54
CA ILE A 242 -11.80 5.04 3.63
C ILE A 242 -12.81 4.93 4.79
N LYS A 243 -13.42 3.76 4.97
CA LYS A 243 -14.46 3.51 5.99
C LYS A 243 -13.93 3.42 7.42
N GLU A 244 -12.74 2.87 7.61
CA GLU A 244 -12.15 2.71 8.94
C GLU A 244 -11.78 4.06 9.59
N PHE A 245 -11.66 5.11 8.77
CA PHE A 245 -11.20 6.44 9.19
C PHE A 245 -12.22 7.58 8.95
N SER A 246 -13.42 7.28 8.44
CA SER A 246 -14.57 8.18 8.35
C SER A 246 -15.42 8.13 9.61
#